data_AF-A0A0F9ER56-F1
#
_entry.id   AF-A0A0F9ER56-F1
#
_cell.length_a   1.000
_cell.length_b   1.000
_cell.length_c   1.000
_cell.angle_alpha   90.00
_cell.angle_beta   90.00
_cell.angle_gamma   90.00
#
_symmetry.space_group_name_H-M   'P 1'
#
loop_
_entity.id
_entity.type
_entity.pdbx_description
1 polymer ?
#
loop_
_entity_poly.entity_id
_entity_poly.type
_entity_poly.pdbx_seq_one_letter_code
_entity_poly.pdbx_strand_id
1 'polypeptide(L)' 'MKRISFYANRNRSGNLLHIETEGCIVNIQVGLQDHKGREITSINILPDRYFKDKWTLDGDTNNRVTKEEKSK' A
#
# COMPACT_ATOMS: atom_id res chain seq x y z
N MET A 1 -0.20 -20.33 -7.98
CA MET A 1 -0.23 -19.06 -7.23
C MET A 1 -1.68 -18.55 -7.24
N LYS A 2 -2.37 -18.49 -6.10
CA LYS A 2 -3.80 -18.10 -6.05
C LYS A 2 -3.90 -16.57 -6.17
N ARG A 3 -4.62 -16.10 -7.20
CA ARG A 3 -4.92 -14.69 -7.39
C ARG A 3 -6.10 -14.33 -6.49
N ILE A 4 -5.87 -13.45 -5.52
CA ILE A 4 -6.92 -12.92 -4.66
C ILE A 4 -7.29 -11.54 -5.21
N SER A 5 -8.56 -11.36 -5.53
CA SER A 5 -9.12 -10.08 -5.99
C SER A 5 -10.10 -9.57 -4.93
N PHE A 6 -9.91 -8.35 -4.45
CA PHE A 6 -10.84 -7.70 -3.52
C PHE A 6 -11.56 -6.55 -4.23
N TYR A 7 -12.87 -6.48 -4.06
CA TYR A 7 -13.70 -5.34 -4.44
C TYR A 7 -14.36 -4.79 -3.18
N ALA A 8 -14.12 -3.51 -2.87
CA ALA A 8 -14.72 -2.86 -1.71
C ALA A 8 -16.22 -2.65 -1.94
N ASN A 9 -17.04 -3.29 -1.10
CA ASN A 9 -18.49 -3.12 -1.13
C ASN A 9 -18.83 -1.75 -0.50
N ARG A 10 -19.57 -0.89 -1.24
CA ARG A 10 -20.04 0.46 -0.84
C ARG A 10 -19.02 1.63 -0.84
N ASN A 11 -17.98 1.59 -1.67
CA ASN A 11 -17.13 2.77 -1.89
C ASN A 11 -17.76 3.67 -2.98
N ARG A 12 -18.34 4.83 -2.62
CA ARG A 12 -19.02 5.74 -3.57
C ARG A 12 -18.11 6.31 -4.68
N SER A 13 -16.80 6.05 -4.63
CA SER A 13 -15.82 6.43 -5.66
C SER A 13 -15.20 5.24 -6.43
N GLY A 14 -15.49 3.97 -6.07
CA GLY A 14 -15.08 2.76 -6.80
C GLY A 14 -13.57 2.46 -6.96
N ASN A 15 -12.71 3.45 -6.71
CA ASN A 15 -11.36 3.48 -7.25
C ASN A 15 -10.25 3.30 -6.20
N LEU A 16 -10.60 3.04 -4.93
CA LEU A 16 -9.64 2.80 -3.84
C LEU A 16 -9.76 1.36 -3.32
N LEU A 17 -8.65 0.63 -3.33
CA LEU A 17 -8.44 -0.60 -2.59
C LEU A 17 -7.54 -0.31 -1.38
N HIS A 18 -8.07 -0.57 -0.18
CA HIS A 18 -7.39 -0.39 1.10
C HIS A 18 -7.09 -1.76 1.70
N ILE A 19 -5.82 -2.02 2.03
CA ILE A 19 -5.35 -3.29 2.57
C ILE A 19 -4.59 -3.00 3.85
N GLU A 20 -5.06 -3.58 4.96
CA GLU A 20 -4.34 -3.59 6.23
C GLU A 20 -3.67 -4.96 6.40
N THR A 21 -2.40 -4.97 6.79
CA THR A 21 -1.65 -6.19 7.11
C THR A 21 -0.70 -5.91 8.26
N GLU A 22 -0.04 -6.95 8.76
CA GLU A 22 0.95 -6.77 9.82
C GLU A 22 2.10 -5.88 9.31
N GLY A 23 2.38 -4.80 10.05
CA GLY A 23 3.50 -3.91 9.78
C GLY A 23 3.28 -2.85 8.71
N CYS A 24 2.17 -2.84 7.97
CA CYS A 24 1.85 -1.75 7.05
C CYS A 24 0.39 -1.66 6.58
N ILE A 25 0.07 -0.51 5.98
CA ILE A 25 -1.14 -0.27 5.18
C ILE A 25 -0.73 -0.08 3.73
N VAL A 26 -1.50 -0.66 2.80
CA VAL A 26 -1.35 -0.45 1.35
C VAL A 26 -2.63 0.14 0.78
N ASN A 27 -2.50 1.31 0.14
CA ASN A 27 -3.57 1.98 -0.58
C ASN A 27 -3.28 1.95 -2.08
N ILE A 28 -4.23 1.44 -2.87
CA ILE A 28 -4.15 1.42 -4.32
C ILE A 28 -5.31 2.24 -4.87
N GLN A 29 -5.00 3.33 -5.57
CA GLN A 29 -5.97 4.24 -6.18
C GLN A 29 -5.85 4.22 -7.70
N VAL A 30 -6.93 3.90 -8.38
CA VAL A 30 -7.00 3.87 -9.86
C VAL A 30 -7.83 5.06 -10.40
N GLY A 31 -7.71 5.36 -11.69
CA GLY A 31 -8.48 6.44 -12.31
C GLY A 31 -8.11 7.85 -11.82
N LEU A 32 -6.91 8.01 -11.28
CA LEU A 32 -6.35 9.33 -10.99
C LEU A 32 -5.81 9.94 -12.28
N GLN A 33 -5.72 11.27 -12.33
CA GLN A 33 -5.07 11.98 -13.43
C GLN A 33 -3.89 12.78 -12.89
N ASP A 34 -2.79 12.78 -13.63
CA ASP A 34 -1.67 13.69 -13.35
C ASP A 34 -1.98 15.13 -13.80
N HIS A 35 -1.07 16.07 -13.54
CA HIS A 35 -1.21 17.47 -13.95
C HIS A 35 -1.30 17.68 -15.48
N LYS A 36 -1.06 16.64 -16.28
CA LYS A 36 -1.19 16.64 -17.75
C LYS A 36 -2.45 15.92 -18.23
N GLY A 37 -3.33 15.49 -17.32
CA GLY A 37 -4.55 14.75 -17.64
C GLY A 37 -4.32 13.28 -18.00
N ARG A 38 -3.10 12.74 -17.80
CA ARG A 38 -2.82 11.32 -18.08
C ARG A 38 -3.32 10.47 -16.92
N GLU A 39 -3.97 9.35 -17.24
CA GLU A 39 -4.39 8.39 -16.21
C GLU A 39 -3.18 7.78 -15.50
N ILE A 40 -3.23 7.76 -14.18
CA ILE A 40 -2.23 7.15 -13.32
C ILE A 40 -2.90 6.26 -12.27
N THR A 41 -2.14 5.26 -11.80
CA THR A 41 -2.47 4.50 -10.61
C THR A 41 -1.50 4.92 -9.50
N SER A 42 -2.03 5.30 -8.34
CA SER A 42 -1.23 5.60 -7.16
C SER A 42 -1.20 4.40 -6.24
N ILE A 43 -0.01 3.97 -5.84
CA ILE A 43 0.21 2.94 -4.83
C ILE A 43 0.96 3.60 -3.68
N ASN A 44 0.34 3.66 -2.50
CA ASN A 44 0.93 4.23 -1.30
C ASN A 44 1.07 3.15 -0.23
N ILE A 45 2.29 2.92 0.23
CA ILE A 45 2.62 1.94 1.26
C ILE A 45 3.08 2.69 2.50
N LEU A 46 2.39 2.48 3.61
CA LEU A 46 2.63 3.16 4.88
C LEU A 46 3.08 2.12 5.91
N PRO A 47 4.40 2.00 6.19
CA PRO A 47 4.90 1.17 7.27
C PRO A 47 4.34 1.62 8.61
N ASP A 48 4.07 0.67 9.49
CA ASP A 48 3.66 0.95 10.86
C ASP A 48 4.84 1.55 11.65
N ARG A 49 4.65 2.78 12.11
CA ARG A 49 5.64 3.53 12.90
C ARG A 49 5.29 3.58 14.39
N TYR A 50 4.12 3.07 14.78
CA TYR A 50 3.58 3.18 16.14
C TYR A 50 3.63 1.87 16.90
N PHE A 51 3.78 0.74 16.21
CA PHE A 51 3.97 -0.56 16.85
C PHE A 51 5.36 -0.72 17.47
N LYS A 52 5.48 -1.62 18.45
CA LYS A 52 6.73 -1.91 19.18
C LYS A 52 7.90 -2.34 18.29
N ASP A 53 7.59 -2.83 17.10
CA ASP A 53 8.53 -3.26 16.09
C ASP A 53 8.73 -2.16 15.05
N LYS A 54 9.97 -1.93 14.65
CA LYS A 54 10.28 -0.94 13.61
C LYS A 54 10.13 -1.57 12.24
N TRP A 55 9.11 -1.12 11.50
CA TRP A 55 8.89 -1.51 10.12
C TRP A 55 9.40 -0.43 9.16
N THR A 56 10.12 -0.84 8.13
CA THR A 56 10.69 0.07 7.13
C THR A 56 10.27 -0.32 5.72
N LEU A 57 10.09 0.69 4.87
CA LEU A 57 9.89 0.51 3.43
C LEU A 57 11.26 0.53 2.75
N ASP A 58 11.59 -0.55 2.05
CA ASP A 58 12.78 -0.69 1.23
C ASP A 58 12.39 -0.83 -0.25
N GLY A 59 13.21 -0.26 -1.13
CA GLY A 59 13.00 -0.22 -2.57
C GLY A 59 12.35 1.06 -3.10
N ASP A 60 12.17 1.09 -4.42
CA ASP A 60 11.59 2.20 -5.16
C ASP A 60 10.47 1.68 -6.10
N THR A 61 10.84 0.89 -7.11
CA THR A 61 9.88 0.24 -8.02
C THR A 61 9.29 -1.06 -7.46
N ASN A 62 10.05 -1.79 -6.63
CA ASN A 62 9.66 -3.07 -6.03
C ASN A 62 9.69 -2.97 -4.50
N ASN A 63 8.77 -2.18 -3.97
CA ASN A 63 8.69 -1.89 -2.54
C ASN A 63 8.50 -3.16 -1.68
N ARG A 64 9.22 -3.21 -0.56
CA ARG A 64 9.17 -4.27 0.45
C ARG A 64 9.03 -3.63 1.82
N VAL A 65 8.13 -4.14 2.64
CA VAL A 65 8.06 -3.76 4.05
C VAL A 65 8.81 -4.82 4.85
N THR A 66 9.81 -4.39 5.61
CA THR A 66 10.67 -5.28 6.41
C THR A 66 10.64 -4.88 7.88
N LYS A 67 10.63 -5.89 8.75
CA LYS A 67 10.78 -5.71 10.19
C LYS A 67 12.27 -5.61 10.51
N GLU A 68 12.70 -4.54 11.16
CA GLU A 68 14.06 -4.47 11.68
C GLU A 68 14.18 -5.45 12.85
N GLU A 69 15.03 -6.47 12.68
CA GLU A 69 15.45 -7.31 13.79
C GLU A 69 16.42 -6.51 14.65
N LYS A 70 16.15 -6.43 15.97
CA LYS A 70 17.12 -5.85 16.90
C LYS A 70 18.40 -6.68 16.81
N SER A 71 19.51 -6.04 16.43
CA SER A 71 20.85 -6.64 16.57
C SER A 71 21.03 -7.05 18.03
N LYS A 72 21.33 -8.33 18.25
CA LYS A 72 21.62 -8.90 19.57
C LYS A 72 22.92 -8.34 20.15
#